data_AF-A0A1H0C047-F1
#
_entry.id   AF-A0A1H0C047-F1
#
_cell.length_a   1.000
_cell.length_b   1.000
_cell.length_c   1.000
_cell.angle_alpha   90.00
_cell.angle_beta   90.00
_cell.angle_gamma   90.00
#
_symmetry.space_group_name_H-M   'P 1'
#
loop_
_entity.id
_entity.type
_entity.pdbx_description
1 polymer ?
#
loop_
_entity_poly.entity_id
_entity_poly.type
_entity_poly.pdbx_seq_one_letter_code
_entity_poly.pdbx_strand_id
1 'polypeptide(L)'
;MIFDVYVLGGKGGDPVEALRAGPKRGELIIRRRWPDGPRTDLQALLLEPGTRNELLPALLNPTVIAMNSLGMTVEGTTAHQFRNSFKAKFDYSRERWLCKPPGAKAVLDTEKLMKRSAARLNRALSNGFDPAHDDAPEDPDDGSQI
;
A
#
# COMPACT_ATOMS: atom_id res chain seq x y z
N MET A 1 -2.29 -9.46 17.78
CA MET A 1 -0.87 -9.91 17.61
C MET A 1 -0.04 -8.74 17.11
N ILE A 2 1.18 -8.55 17.64
CA ILE A 2 2.03 -7.40 17.29
C ILE A 2 2.81 -7.67 16.00
N PHE A 3 2.80 -6.71 15.07
CA PHE A 3 3.52 -6.76 13.81
C PHE A 3 4.24 -5.43 13.54
N ASP A 4 5.32 -5.52 12.78
CA ASP A 4 5.93 -4.41 12.06
C ASP A 4 5.27 -4.34 10.67
N VAL A 5 4.53 -3.26 10.40
CA VAL A 5 3.76 -3.10 9.15
C VAL A 5 4.33 -2.00 8.29
N TYR A 6 4.67 -2.35 7.06
CA TYR A 6 5.10 -1.42 6.01
C TYR A 6 3.93 -1.16 5.05
N VAL A 7 3.57 0.09 4.85
CA VAL A 7 2.56 0.49 3.86
C VAL A 7 3.27 0.68 2.52
N LEU A 8 3.13 -0.31 1.63
CA LEU A 8 3.80 -0.33 0.33
C LEU A 8 3.10 0.55 -0.72
N GLY A 9 2.10 1.33 -0.32
CA GLY A 9 1.29 2.17 -1.20
C GLY A 9 0.38 1.38 -2.13
N GLY A 10 -0.23 2.11 -3.08
CA GLY A 10 -1.12 1.55 -4.10
C GLY A 10 -0.44 1.13 -5.38
N LYS A 11 -1.24 0.89 -6.43
CA LYS A 11 -0.72 0.52 -7.76
C LYS A 11 0.12 1.68 -8.31
N GLY A 12 1.45 1.57 -8.22
CA GLY A 12 2.41 2.61 -8.61
C GLY A 12 3.26 3.18 -7.47
N GLY A 13 2.95 2.85 -6.20
CA GLY A 13 3.79 3.26 -5.06
C GLY A 13 5.16 2.57 -5.10
N ASP A 14 6.23 3.33 -4.86
CA ASP A 14 7.58 2.78 -4.81
C ASP A 14 7.77 2.00 -3.49
N PRO A 15 7.91 0.66 -3.54
CA PRO A 15 8.11 -0.13 -2.34
C PRO A 15 9.46 0.20 -1.66
N VAL A 16 10.43 0.80 -2.36
CA VAL A 16 11.70 1.25 -1.77
C VAL A 16 11.47 2.43 -0.82
N GLU A 17 10.68 3.41 -1.23
CA GLU A 17 10.32 4.54 -0.36
C GLU A 17 9.53 4.09 0.86
N ALA A 18 8.59 3.17 0.68
CA ALA A 18 7.83 2.57 1.78
C ALA A 18 8.74 1.85 2.80
N LEU A 19 9.77 1.13 2.34
CA LEU A 19 10.72 0.51 3.25
C LEU A 19 11.63 1.53 3.95
N ARG A 20 11.98 2.64 3.29
CA ARG A 20 12.77 3.74 3.88
C ARG A 20 12.00 4.47 4.97
N ALA A 21 10.69 4.66 4.80
CA ALA A 21 9.82 5.25 5.83
C ALA A 21 9.77 4.40 7.12
N GLY A 22 10.08 3.12 7.00
CA GLY A 22 10.14 2.18 8.11
C GLY A 22 8.75 1.63 8.51
N PRO A 23 8.73 0.60 9.36
CA PRO A 23 7.47 -0.01 9.77
C PRO A 23 6.76 0.81 10.84
N LYS A 24 5.43 0.73 10.85
CA LYS A 24 4.63 1.03 12.03
C LYS A 24 4.46 -0.25 12.85
N ARG A 25 4.89 -0.21 14.11
CA ARG A 25 4.71 -1.33 15.04
C ARG A 25 3.39 -1.21 15.76
N GLY A 26 2.54 -2.23 15.67
CA GLY A 26 1.24 -2.21 16.31
C GLY A 26 0.59 -3.58 16.39
N GLU A 27 -0.54 -3.62 17.06
CA GLU A 27 -1.43 -4.76 17.05
C GLU A 27 -2.24 -4.78 15.74
N LEU A 28 -1.97 -5.77 14.91
CA LEU A 28 -2.73 -6.00 13.69
C LEU A 28 -3.98 -6.82 14.02
N ILE A 29 -5.14 -6.28 13.65
CA ILE A 29 -6.44 -6.91 13.81
C ILE A 29 -7.07 -7.06 12.43
N ILE A 30 -7.33 -8.31 12.03
CA ILE A 30 -8.13 -8.63 10.86
C ILE A 30 -9.42 -9.28 11.35
N ARG A 31 -10.56 -8.66 11.04
CA ARG A 31 -11.88 -9.13 11.49
C ARG A 31 -12.94 -8.87 10.45
N ARG A 32 -14.10 -9.52 10.57
CA ARG A 32 -15.29 -9.12 9.81
C ARG A 32 -15.75 -7.74 10.25
N ARG A 33 -16.11 -6.89 9.28
CA ARG A 33 -16.69 -5.58 9.55
C ARG A 33 -18.09 -5.70 10.12
N TRP A 34 -18.86 -6.67 9.64
CA TRP A 34 -20.21 -7.00 10.08
C TRP A 34 -20.24 -8.47 10.52
N PRO A 35 -20.09 -8.77 11.81
CA PRO A 35 -20.03 -10.15 12.32
C PRO A 35 -21.27 -10.96 11.94
N ASP A 36 -22.44 -10.34 12.04
CA ASP A 36 -23.76 -10.96 11.82
C ASP A 36 -24.43 -10.48 10.52
N GLY A 37 -23.72 -9.70 9.70
CA GLY A 37 -24.26 -9.15 8.46
C GLY A 37 -24.17 -10.12 7.29
N PRO A 38 -24.97 -9.91 6.22
CA PRO A 38 -24.89 -10.73 5.01
C PRO A 38 -23.59 -10.52 4.21
N ARG A 39 -22.78 -9.52 4.58
CA ARG A 39 -21.53 -9.18 3.91
C ARG A 39 -20.34 -9.80 4.62
N THR A 40 -19.48 -10.45 3.85
CA THR A 40 -18.24 -11.07 4.34
C THR A 40 -17.06 -10.10 4.34
N ASP A 41 -17.31 -8.79 4.29
CA ASP A 41 -16.28 -7.77 4.20
C ASP A 41 -15.35 -7.85 5.41
N LEU A 42 -14.06 -8.08 5.13
CA LEU A 42 -13.01 -8.02 6.13
C LEU A 42 -12.56 -6.57 6.31
N GLN A 43 -12.08 -6.27 7.51
CA GLN A 43 -11.37 -5.04 7.83
C GLN A 43 -10.04 -5.39 8.48
N ALA A 44 -8.98 -4.73 8.02
CA ALA A 44 -7.66 -4.75 8.64
C ALA A 44 -7.39 -3.40 9.30
N LEU A 45 -6.98 -3.45 10.57
CA LEU A 45 -6.67 -2.30 11.40
C LEU A 45 -5.31 -2.53 12.07
N LEU A 46 -4.48 -1.49 12.11
CA LEU A 46 -3.27 -1.49 12.92
C LEU A 46 -3.47 -0.53 14.09
N LEU A 47 -3.48 -1.07 15.30
CA LEU A 47 -3.67 -0.29 16.52
C LEU A 47 -2.36 -0.15 17.30
N GLU A 48 -2.22 0.94 18.02
CA GLU A 48 -1.17 1.05 19.03
C GLU A 48 -1.41 0.01 20.15
N PRO A 49 -0.37 -0.71 20.61
CA PRO A 49 -0.55 -1.78 21.59
C PRO A 49 -1.20 -1.28 22.89
N GLY A 50 -2.28 -1.94 23.31
CA GLY A 50 -2.99 -1.61 24.54
C GLY A 50 -3.90 -0.38 24.44
N THR A 51 -4.01 0.25 23.27
CA THR A 51 -4.94 1.37 23.04
C THR A 51 -5.92 1.02 21.92
N ARG A 52 -6.84 1.96 21.61
CA ARG A 52 -7.70 1.89 20.43
C ARG A 52 -7.28 2.88 19.34
N ASN A 53 -6.07 3.43 19.45
CA ASN A 53 -5.58 4.43 18.51
C ASN A 53 -5.12 3.73 17.23
N GLU A 54 -5.66 4.15 16.09
CA GLU A 54 -5.25 3.64 14.77
C GLU A 54 -3.92 4.28 14.34
N LEU A 55 -2.96 3.45 13.93
CA LEU A 55 -1.62 3.86 13.51
C LEU A 55 -1.48 4.09 12.00
N LEU A 56 -2.43 3.57 11.22
CA LEU A 56 -2.47 3.60 9.76
C LEU A 56 -3.77 4.26 9.27
N PRO A 57 -3.84 4.72 8.00
CA PRO A 57 -5.05 5.35 7.47
C PRO A 57 -6.29 4.48 7.66
N ALA A 58 -7.44 5.17 7.72
CA ALA A 58 -8.72 4.61 8.10
C ALA A 58 -9.09 3.37 7.25
N LEU A 59 -9.21 2.24 7.94
CA LEU A 59 -9.87 0.99 7.54
C LEU A 59 -9.50 0.49 6.13
N LEU A 60 -8.50 -0.39 6.07
CA LEU A 60 -8.23 -1.22 4.89
C LEU A 60 -9.30 -2.32 4.80
N ASN A 61 -9.98 -2.41 3.66
CA ASN A 61 -10.87 -3.54 3.35
C ASN A 61 -10.07 -4.58 2.54
N PRO A 62 -9.58 -5.67 3.14
CA PRO A 62 -8.73 -6.62 2.46
C PRO A 62 -9.49 -7.41 1.40
N THR A 63 -8.91 -7.52 0.22
CA THR A 63 -9.35 -8.42 -0.85
C THR A 63 -8.42 -9.63 -0.99
N VAL A 64 -7.16 -9.49 -0.60
CA VAL A 64 -6.16 -10.56 -0.64
C VAL A 64 -5.37 -10.58 0.66
N ILE A 65 -5.28 -11.75 1.28
CA ILE A 65 -4.40 -12.00 2.43
C ILE A 65 -3.52 -13.19 2.07
N ALA A 66 -2.22 -12.93 1.92
CA ALA A 66 -1.22 -13.95 1.61
C ALA A 66 -0.26 -14.09 2.79
N MET A 67 -0.10 -15.29 3.34
CA MET A 67 0.74 -15.54 4.50
C MET A 67 1.77 -16.63 4.18
N ASN A 68 2.99 -16.46 4.66
CA ASN A 68 4.04 -17.46 4.60
C ASN A 68 4.86 -17.45 5.90
N SER A 69 5.89 -18.30 5.98
CA SER A 69 6.77 -18.39 7.15
C SER A 69 7.54 -17.11 7.47
N LEU A 70 7.62 -16.16 6.53
CA LEU A 70 8.37 -14.92 6.67
C LEU A 70 7.49 -13.72 7.02
N GLY A 71 6.17 -13.86 6.98
CA GLY A 71 5.22 -12.78 7.28
C GLY A 71 3.92 -12.89 6.49
N MET A 72 3.21 -11.78 6.42
CA MET A 72 1.90 -11.68 5.79
C MET A 72 1.83 -10.43 4.90
N THR A 73 1.16 -10.54 3.77
CA THR A 73 0.83 -9.42 2.89
C THR A 73 -0.68 -9.27 2.84
N VAL A 74 -1.17 -8.05 3.09
CA VAL A 74 -2.58 -7.71 3.05
C VAL A 74 -2.76 -6.68 1.95
N GLU A 75 -3.57 -6.98 0.94
CA GLU A 75 -3.92 -6.06 -0.13
C GLU A 75 -5.42 -5.80 -0.11
N GLY A 76 -5.81 -4.55 -0.35
CA GLY A 76 -7.20 -4.14 -0.26
C GLY A 76 -7.42 -2.72 -0.74
N THR A 77 -8.56 -2.16 -0.36
CA THR A 77 -8.92 -0.77 -0.65
C THR A 77 -9.13 0.01 0.63
N THR A 78 -8.49 1.16 0.75
CA THR A 78 -8.74 2.17 1.78
C THR A 78 -9.62 3.27 1.21
N ALA A 79 -10.45 3.85 2.06
CA ALA A 79 -11.26 5.01 1.71
C ALA A 79 -10.64 6.25 2.35
N HIS A 80 -10.15 7.19 1.53
CA HIS A 80 -9.64 8.47 1.98
C HIS A 80 -10.75 9.51 1.89
N GLN A 81 -11.12 10.11 3.01
CA GLN A 81 -12.09 11.21 3.01
C GLN A 81 -11.37 12.52 2.69
N PHE A 82 -11.74 13.18 1.59
CA PHE A 82 -11.25 14.52 1.31
C PHE A 82 -12.22 15.58 1.87
N ARG A 83 -11.72 16.35 2.84
CA ARG A 83 -12.30 17.56 3.47
C ARG A 83 -13.62 17.40 4.25
N ASN A 84 -13.69 18.13 5.36
CA ASN A 84 -14.87 18.39 6.19
C ASN A 84 -15.91 19.26 5.46
N SER A 85 -16.46 18.80 4.33
CA SER A 85 -17.62 19.45 3.71
C SER A 85 -18.84 18.53 3.77
N PHE A 86 -20.04 19.10 3.83
CA PHE A 86 -21.33 18.38 3.87
C PHE A 86 -21.56 17.40 2.69
N LYS A 87 -20.69 17.41 1.67
CA LYS A 87 -20.63 16.44 0.57
C LYS A 87 -19.27 15.76 0.53
N ALA A 88 -18.91 15.06 1.59
CA ALA A 88 -17.65 14.33 1.67
C ALA A 88 -17.49 13.39 0.46
N LYS A 89 -16.50 13.68 -0.39
CA LYS A 89 -16.09 12.77 -1.46
C LYS A 89 -15.10 11.79 -0.85
N PHE A 90 -15.41 10.50 -0.96
CA PHE A 90 -14.47 9.43 -0.64
C PHE A 90 -13.67 9.12 -1.90
N ASP A 91 -12.35 9.14 -1.77
CA ASP A 91 -11.46 8.53 -2.75
C ASP A 91 -11.10 7.14 -2.28
N TYR A 92 -10.97 6.19 -3.20
CA TYR A 92 -10.61 4.82 -2.88
C TYR A 92 -9.26 4.52 -3.50
N SER A 93 -8.26 4.30 -2.66
CA SER A 93 -6.96 3.84 -3.13
C SER A 93 -6.84 2.34 -2.86
N ARG A 94 -6.15 1.64 -3.77
CA ARG A 94 -5.64 0.31 -3.41
C ARG A 94 -4.45 0.51 -2.50
N GLU A 95 -4.33 -0.33 -1.48
CA GLU A 95 -3.18 -0.34 -0.59
C GLU A 95 -2.70 -1.77 -0.40
N ARG A 96 -1.38 -1.90 -0.24
CA ARG A 96 -0.73 -3.15 0.14
C ARG A 96 0.10 -2.95 1.40
N TRP A 97 -0.17 -3.76 2.40
CA TRP A 97 0.57 -3.79 3.66
C TRP A 97 1.44 -5.05 3.70
N LEU A 98 2.72 -4.88 4.04
CA LEU A 98 3.62 -5.97 4.37
C LEU A 98 3.76 -6.04 5.89
N CYS A 99 3.24 -7.11 6.48
CA CYS A 99 3.24 -7.36 7.91
C CYS A 99 4.35 -8.37 8.25
N LYS A 100 5.28 -7.96 9.08
CA LYS A 100 6.43 -8.76 9.52
C LYS A 100 6.39 -8.99 11.03
N PRO A 101 6.94 -10.10 11.54
CA PRO A 101 7.20 -10.25 12.96
C PRO A 101 8.06 -9.08 13.48
N PRO A 102 7.88 -8.65 14.75
CA PRO A 102 8.65 -7.54 15.30
C PRO A 102 10.16 -7.74 15.16
N GLY A 103 10.85 -6.76 14.58
CA GLY A 103 12.31 -6.77 14.37
C GLY A 103 12.77 -7.58 13.16
N ALA A 104 11.88 -8.27 12.45
CA ALA A 104 12.24 -8.95 11.22
C ALA A 104 12.47 -7.94 10.09
N LYS A 105 13.64 -8.04 9.43
CA LYS A 105 13.97 -7.16 8.31
C LYS A 105 13.00 -7.36 7.15
N ALA A 106 12.40 -6.29 6.67
CA ALA A 106 11.79 -6.27 5.34
C ALA A 106 12.91 -6.08 4.31
N VAL A 107 13.33 -7.17 3.70
CA VAL A 107 14.30 -7.13 2.60
C VAL A 107 13.52 -7.05 1.31
N LEU A 108 13.71 -5.95 0.59
CA LEU A 108 13.38 -5.90 -0.83
C LEU A 108 14.39 -6.81 -1.53
N ASP A 109 13.92 -7.83 -2.23
CA ASP A 109 14.78 -8.62 -3.11
C ASP A 109 15.18 -7.72 -4.29
N THR A 110 16.28 -6.97 -4.08
CA THR A 110 16.78 -5.95 -5.01
C THR A 110 17.14 -6.57 -6.35
N GLU A 111 17.61 -7.81 -6.37
CA GLU A 111 17.93 -8.54 -7.60
C GLU A 111 16.65 -8.85 -8.40
N LYS A 112 15.60 -9.32 -7.72
CA LYS A 112 14.29 -9.56 -8.35
C LYS A 112 13.61 -8.26 -8.77
N LEU A 113 13.79 -7.17 -8.03
CA LEU A 113 13.33 -5.84 -8.39
C LEU A 113 14.06 -5.32 -9.63
N MET A 114 15.39 -5.40 -9.66
CA MET A 114 16.25 -5.04 -10.79
C MET A 114 15.88 -5.85 -12.05
N LYS A 115 15.62 -7.15 -11.91
CA LYS A 115 15.16 -8.00 -13.03
C LYS A 115 13.80 -7.54 -13.56
N ARG A 116 12.87 -7.13 -12.68
CA ARG A 116 11.56 -6.60 -13.10
C ARG A 116 11.67 -5.21 -13.74
N SER A 117 12.48 -4.32 -13.18
CA SER A 117 12.70 -2.99 -13.76
C SER A 117 13.40 -3.10 -15.12
N ALA A 118 14.41 -3.97 -15.25
CA ALA A 118 15.05 -4.27 -16.52
C ALA A 118 14.07 -4.90 -17.54
N ALA A 119 13.22 -5.83 -17.11
CA ALA A 119 12.18 -6.39 -17.97
C ALA A 119 11.14 -5.34 -18.40
N ARG A 120 10.78 -4.41 -17.52
CA ARG A 120 9.88 -3.28 -17.84
C ARG A 120 10.53 -2.35 -18.86
N LEU A 121 11.79 -1.96 -18.62
CA LEU A 121 12.55 -1.06 -19.49
C LEU A 121 12.79 -1.69 -20.87
N ASN A 122 13.12 -2.99 -20.94
CA ASN A 122 13.22 -3.72 -22.20
C ASN A 122 11.88 -3.78 -22.94
N ARG A 123 10.75 -3.92 -22.23
CA ARG A 123 9.42 -3.91 -22.84
C ARG A 123 9.02 -2.51 -23.33
N ALA A 124 9.42 -1.47 -22.61
CA ALA A 124 9.24 -0.09 -23.05
C ALA A 124 10.09 0.22 -24.29
N LEU A 125 11.36 -0.21 -24.31
CA LEU A 125 12.23 -0.09 -25.48
C LEU A 125 11.72 -0.87 -26.68
N SER A 126 11.11 -2.05 -26.47
CA SER A 126 10.57 -2.85 -27.57
C SER A 126 9.24 -2.33 -28.11
N ASN A 127 8.40 -1.75 -27.26
CA ASN A 127 7.04 -1.34 -27.61
C ASN A 127 6.87 0.18 -27.77
N GLY A 128 7.92 0.96 -27.48
CA GLY A 128 7.90 2.43 -27.51
C GLY A 128 7.00 3.07 -26.45
N PHE A 129 6.59 2.33 -25.41
CA PHE A 129 5.61 2.78 -24.41
C PHE A 129 6.00 2.30 -23.00
N ASP A 130 6.27 3.22 -22.07
CA ASP A 130 6.39 2.93 -20.63
C ASP A 130 5.14 3.47 -19.90
N PRO A 131 4.21 2.61 -19.48
CA PRO A 131 2.99 3.02 -18.78
C PRO A 131 3.23 3.82 -17.49
N ALA A 132 4.44 3.82 -16.93
CA ALA A 132 4.76 4.62 -15.75
C ALA A 132 5.25 6.05 -16.07
N HIS A 133 5.74 6.27 -17.29
CA HIS A 133 6.20 7.59 -17.76
C HIS A 133 5.19 8.25 -18.69
N ASP A 134 4.52 7.47 -19.54
CA ASP A 134 3.61 7.98 -20.55
C ASP A 134 2.18 8.25 -20.01
N ASP A 135 1.83 7.68 -18.84
CA ASP A 135 0.59 8.02 -18.09
C ASP A 135 0.82 9.11 -17.03
N ALA A 136 2.06 9.60 -16.86
CA ALA A 136 2.29 10.76 -16.00
C ALA A 136 1.66 11.98 -16.68
N PRO A 137 0.85 12.79 -15.98
CA PRO A 137 0.36 14.03 -16.57
C PRO A 137 1.57 14.85 -17.00
N GLU A 138 1.65 15.21 -18.28
CA GLU A 138 2.66 16.14 -18.77
C GLU A 138 2.56 17.40 -17.91
N ASP A 139 3.59 17.69 -17.13
CA ASP A 139 3.71 19.00 -16.49
C ASP A 139 3.67 20.03 -17.63
N PRO A 140 2.78 21.03 -17.57
CA PRO A 140 2.72 22.04 -18.61
C PRO A 140 4.06 22.80 -18.63
N ASP A 141 4.81 22.55 -19.69
CA ASP A 141 6.01 23.24 -20.17
C ASP A 141 6.31 24.55 -19.40
N ASP A 142 7.29 24.54 -18.50
CA ASP A 142 7.90 25.78 -18.00
C ASP A 142 8.75 26.34 -19.14
N GLY A 143 8.09 27.19 -19.93
CA GLY A 143 8.57 27.84 -21.13
C GLY A 143 9.82 28.68 -20.90
N SER A 144 10.95 27.99 -20.75
CA SER A 144 12.28 28.55 -20.83
C SER A 144 12.61 28.85 -22.29
N GLN A 145 12.17 30.01 -22.77
CA GLN A 145 12.77 30.66 -23.93
C GLN A 145 13.48 31.96 -23.51
N ILE A 146 14.80 31.86 -23.65
CA ILE A 146 15.87 32.83 -23.89
C ILE A 146 15.40 34.24 -24.29
#